data_AF-A0A0H3X1N3-F1
#
_entry.id   AF-A0A0H3X1N3-F1
#
_cell.length_a   1.000
_cell.length_b   1.000
_cell.length_c   1.000
_cell.angle_alpha   90.00
_cell.angle_beta   90.00
_cell.angle_gamma   90.00
#
_symmetry.space_group_name_H-M   'P 1'
#
loop_
_entity.id
_entity.type
_entity.pdbx_description
1 polymer ?
#
loop_
_entity_poly.entity_id
_entity_poly.type
_entity_poly.pdbx_seq_one_letter_code
_entity_poly.pdbx_strand_id
1 'polypeptide(L)'
;MLHIDPHAPLPRAIPRRPSNADGAMFAVALRHARVLGLHDERVLEDWNARRLASGAPCRREASHAAPSNARYYFLRSPEVARIERHPIAPPAPKRYLGFDRVAQSLRHVAIAVNMTMRERLHVDPLEVQVSVFGGRMHIASNFHAGRIREALHLALTDDTLMSGAPRRPAPGDVRNWDAMVASRRVRDIAKLRHRYVQGHALDRVRTAARDEAMAGVGVPAHGSPSGQEMLRQLDDAFDTLRRVLRDAASASPTFRDLVVHTPMRDVPKLASLPPGATETMHAEQCIQTAIATHAQAWHREAVARLGLASDTLIVVPMAGRFVPCAACAEVEAQSRTDGGLFDPANGRFVLHRSSRRIGKAFANEVQHIAQATLAKTPALAAHRAQLIADRFVTAPQTLRAYGTPVVLDYSLDTESESSGDDS
;
A
#
# COMPACT_ATOMS: atom_id res chain seq x y z
N MET A 1 -40.27 -22.61 -41.39
CA MET A 1 -40.91 -22.31 -40.09
C MET A 1 -40.63 -23.49 -39.18
N LEU A 2 -39.60 -23.36 -38.34
CA LEU A 2 -39.16 -24.39 -37.40
C LEU A 2 -39.12 -23.75 -36.02
N HIS A 3 -39.94 -24.27 -35.11
CA HIS A 3 -40.08 -23.84 -33.73
C HIS A 3 -38.79 -24.17 -32.94
N ILE A 4 -38.27 -23.18 -32.21
CA ILE A 4 -37.20 -23.36 -31.21
C ILE A 4 -37.86 -23.29 -29.83
N ASP A 5 -37.64 -24.33 -29.03
CA ASP A 5 -38.10 -24.49 -27.65
C ASP A 5 -37.13 -23.75 -26.69
N PRO A 6 -37.57 -22.81 -25.83
CA PRO A 6 -36.69 -21.94 -25.05
C PRO A 6 -36.19 -22.55 -23.71
N HIS A 7 -36.30 -23.86 -23.48
CA HIS A 7 -35.98 -24.46 -22.17
C HIS A 7 -34.92 -25.59 -22.13
N ALA A 8 -33.98 -25.64 -23.07
CA ALA A 8 -32.87 -26.59 -22.99
C ALA A 8 -31.68 -26.07 -22.13
N PRO A 9 -31.20 -26.81 -21.10
CA PRO A 9 -30.03 -26.43 -20.30
C PRO A 9 -28.71 -26.69 -21.05
N LEU A 10 -27.79 -25.72 -20.99
CA LEU A 10 -26.45 -25.79 -21.57
C LEU A 10 -25.55 -26.83 -20.86
N PRO A 11 -24.72 -27.61 -21.59
CA PRO A 11 -23.87 -28.63 -21.01
C PRO A 11 -22.65 -28.05 -20.29
N ARG A 12 -22.31 -28.65 -19.14
CA ARG A 12 -21.11 -28.38 -18.33
C ARG A 12 -19.84 -28.67 -19.14
N ALA A 13 -18.93 -27.69 -19.21
CA ALA A 13 -17.61 -27.87 -19.80
C ALA A 13 -16.70 -28.70 -18.86
N ILE A 14 -16.14 -29.77 -19.42
CA ILE A 14 -15.13 -30.63 -18.80
C ILE A 14 -13.76 -29.95 -18.92
N PRO A 15 -12.92 -29.88 -17.87
CA PRO A 15 -11.59 -29.29 -17.98
C PRO A 15 -10.65 -30.20 -18.79
N ARG A 16 -10.08 -29.63 -19.86
CA ARG A 16 -9.00 -30.25 -20.65
C ARG A 16 -7.72 -30.31 -19.81
N ARG A 17 -7.09 -31.49 -19.75
CA ARG A 17 -5.70 -31.66 -19.27
C ARG A 17 -4.73 -30.96 -20.25
N PRO A 18 -3.73 -30.21 -19.76
CA PRO A 18 -2.67 -29.69 -20.63
C PRO A 18 -1.79 -30.85 -21.14
N SER A 19 -1.40 -30.77 -22.40
CA SER A 19 -0.53 -31.75 -23.06
C SER A 19 0.91 -31.57 -22.62
N ASN A 20 1.68 -32.67 -22.59
CA ASN A 20 3.08 -32.73 -22.13
C ASN A 20 4.08 -31.90 -22.95
N ALA A 21 3.64 -31.09 -23.94
CA ALA A 21 4.49 -30.21 -24.73
C ALA A 21 4.72 -28.84 -24.07
N ASP A 22 3.80 -28.37 -23.22
CA ASP A 22 3.90 -27.06 -22.55
C ASP A 22 4.94 -27.04 -21.41
N GLY A 23 5.26 -28.21 -20.83
CA GLY A 23 6.22 -28.34 -19.74
C GLY A 23 7.68 -28.14 -20.16
N ALA A 24 8.04 -28.42 -21.42
CA ALA A 24 9.41 -28.32 -21.89
C ALA A 24 9.84 -26.87 -22.17
N MET A 25 8.92 -26.01 -22.62
CA MET A 25 9.19 -24.58 -22.83
C MET A 25 9.24 -23.79 -21.51
N PHE A 26 8.45 -24.19 -20.51
CA PHE A 26 8.48 -23.60 -19.16
C PHE A 26 9.82 -23.85 -18.44
N ALA A 27 10.45 -25.00 -18.67
CA ALA A 27 11.72 -25.37 -18.04
C ALA A 27 12.94 -24.60 -18.59
N VAL A 28 12.85 -24.01 -19.79
CA VAL A 28 13.95 -23.23 -20.39
C VAL A 28 13.98 -21.78 -19.87
N ALA A 29 12.81 -21.17 -19.63
CA ALA A 29 12.71 -19.80 -19.12
C ALA A 29 13.12 -19.66 -17.64
N LEU A 30 13.05 -20.75 -16.86
CA LEU A 30 13.38 -20.75 -15.42
C LEU A 30 14.86 -20.98 -15.12
N ARG A 31 15.73 -21.23 -16.12
CA ARG A 31 17.17 -21.49 -15.87
C ARG A 31 17.96 -20.29 -15.33
N HIS A 32 17.40 -19.07 -15.40
CA HIS A 32 18.08 -17.85 -14.95
C HIS A 32 17.41 -17.16 -13.74
N ALA A 33 16.21 -17.55 -13.35
CA ALA A 33 15.55 -17.04 -12.15
C ALA A 33 15.90 -17.95 -10.96
N ARG A 34 16.90 -17.55 -10.16
CA ARG A 34 17.16 -18.23 -8.87
C ARG A 34 15.99 -17.94 -7.93
N VAL A 35 15.28 -18.98 -7.52
CA VAL A 35 14.37 -18.93 -6.37
C VAL A 35 15.19 -18.45 -5.17
N LEU A 36 14.86 -17.27 -4.64
CA LEU A 36 15.43 -16.80 -3.39
C LEU A 36 15.00 -17.79 -2.30
N GLY A 37 15.97 -18.47 -1.68
CA GLY A 37 15.71 -19.25 -0.48
C GLY A 37 15.00 -18.35 0.53
N LEU A 38 13.94 -18.85 1.17
CA LEU A 38 13.19 -18.16 2.20
C LEU A 38 14.18 -17.62 3.24
N HIS A 39 14.47 -16.32 3.17
CA HIS A 39 15.32 -15.66 4.16
C HIS A 39 14.50 -15.55 5.45
N ASP A 40 14.93 -16.32 6.45
CA ASP A 40 14.34 -16.42 7.77
C ASP A 40 14.17 -15.00 8.37
N GLU A 41 12.91 -14.56 8.48
CA GLU A 41 12.52 -13.22 8.92
C GLU A 41 13.11 -12.87 10.31
N ARG A 42 13.45 -13.90 11.10
CA ARG A 42 14.12 -13.77 12.41
C ARG A 42 15.52 -13.18 12.32
N VAL A 43 16.27 -13.42 11.24
CA VAL A 43 17.67 -12.98 11.11
C VAL A 43 17.76 -11.45 10.98
N LEU A 44 16.75 -10.81 10.39
CA LEU A 44 16.73 -9.36 10.20
C LEU A 44 16.22 -8.61 11.45
N GLU A 45 15.31 -9.23 12.20
CA GLU A 45 14.83 -8.72 13.49
C GLU A 45 15.92 -8.78 14.54
N ASP A 46 16.65 -9.89 14.59
CA ASP A 46 17.83 -10.04 15.41
C ASP A 46 18.94 -9.04 15.04
N TRP A 47 19.11 -8.75 13.76
CA TRP A 47 20.08 -7.76 13.30
C TRP A 47 19.69 -6.33 13.71
N ASN A 48 18.41 -5.96 13.57
CA ASN A 48 17.88 -4.67 14.03
C ASN A 48 17.95 -4.52 15.56
N ALA A 49 17.63 -5.58 16.30
CA ALA A 49 17.74 -5.60 17.76
C ALA A 49 19.19 -5.47 18.24
N ARG A 50 20.14 -6.17 17.60
CA ARG A 50 21.58 -6.10 17.92
C ARG A 50 22.20 -4.73 17.62
N ARG A 51 21.71 -4.04 16.58
CA ARG A 51 22.18 -2.70 16.20
C ARG A 51 21.62 -1.58 17.09
N LEU A 52 20.44 -1.78 17.66
CA LEU A 52 19.85 -0.90 18.67
C LEU A 52 20.47 -1.12 20.07
N ALA A 53 20.97 -2.32 20.36
CA ALA A 53 21.64 -2.66 21.61
C ALA A 53 23.09 -2.11 21.72
N SER A 54 23.74 -1.77 20.59
CA SER A 54 25.15 -1.33 20.56
C SER A 54 25.38 0.18 20.75
N GLY A 55 24.34 0.94 21.10
CA GLY A 55 24.42 2.39 21.35
C GLY A 55 23.83 2.83 22.69
N ALA A 56 24.59 2.62 23.78
CA ALA A 56 24.43 3.20 25.13
C ALA A 56 23.11 2.93 25.91
N PRO A 57 23.15 2.80 27.25
CA PRO A 57 22.07 2.20 28.03
C PRO A 57 20.92 3.18 28.26
N CYS A 58 19.83 3.02 27.52
CA CYS A 58 18.56 3.60 27.90
C CYS A 58 17.98 2.74 29.04
N ARG A 59 17.81 3.33 30.22
CA ARG A 59 17.17 2.70 31.39
C ARG A 59 15.89 1.98 30.94
N ARG A 60 15.81 0.67 31.24
CA ARG A 60 14.57 -0.11 31.18
C ARG A 60 13.59 0.50 32.18
N GLU A 61 12.71 1.37 31.68
CA GLU A 61 11.45 1.63 32.38
C GLU A 61 10.47 0.49 32.11
N ALA A 62 9.69 0.22 33.14
CA ALA A 62 8.94 -1.00 33.38
C ALA A 62 8.02 -1.41 32.23
N SER A 63 7.86 -2.72 32.11
CA SER A 63 6.86 -3.41 31.30
C SER A 63 5.48 -2.72 31.35
N HIS A 64 5.12 -2.03 30.27
CA HIS A 64 3.73 -1.71 30.01
C HIS A 64 3.01 -3.01 29.64
N ALA A 65 2.18 -3.49 30.58
CA ALA A 65 1.19 -4.51 30.32
C ALA A 65 0.38 -4.15 29.06
N ALA A 66 0.22 -5.12 28.15
CA ALA A 66 -0.55 -4.96 26.93
C ALA A 66 -1.99 -4.49 27.25
N PRO A 67 -2.53 -3.46 26.58
CA PRO A 67 -3.92 -3.10 26.73
C PRO A 67 -4.81 -4.23 26.19
N SER A 68 -5.66 -4.76 27.06
CA SER A 68 -6.63 -5.81 26.73
C SER A 68 -7.68 -5.30 25.74
N ASN A 69 -7.88 -6.11 24.68
CA ASN A 69 -8.89 -6.06 23.62
C ASN A 69 -8.47 -5.22 22.40
N ALA A 70 -7.88 -5.90 21.40
CA ALA A 70 -7.87 -5.41 20.03
C ALA A 70 -9.31 -5.01 19.64
N ARG A 71 -9.45 -3.84 19.01
CA ARG A 71 -10.75 -3.25 18.68
C ARG A 71 -10.98 -3.56 17.22
N TYR A 72 -11.93 -4.43 16.98
CA TYR A 72 -12.31 -4.91 15.66
C TYR A 72 -13.82 -4.77 15.50
N TYR A 73 -14.26 -4.81 14.26
CA TYR A 73 -15.68 -4.92 13.93
C TYR A 73 -15.87 -5.89 12.76
N PHE A 74 -17.11 -6.32 12.57
CA PHE A 74 -17.50 -7.20 11.48
C PHE A 74 -18.79 -6.68 10.89
N LEU A 75 -18.86 -6.60 9.56
CA LEU A 75 -20.07 -6.26 8.82
C LEU A 75 -20.40 -7.37 7.83
N ARG A 76 -21.67 -7.78 7.79
CA ARG A 76 -22.23 -8.61 6.72
C ARG A 76 -22.55 -7.77 5.50
N SER A 77 -22.74 -8.43 4.35
CA SER A 77 -23.08 -7.74 3.09
C SER A 77 -24.27 -6.76 3.19
N PRO A 78 -25.40 -7.10 3.85
CA PRO A 78 -26.51 -6.16 4.02
C PRO A 78 -26.14 -4.93 4.84
N GLU A 79 -25.22 -5.07 5.80
CA GLU A 79 -24.81 -3.97 6.68
C GLU A 79 -23.90 -3.00 5.95
N VAL A 80 -23.02 -3.50 5.08
CA VAL A 80 -22.21 -2.68 4.17
C VAL A 80 -23.08 -1.91 3.19
N ALA A 81 -24.19 -2.50 2.72
CA ALA A 81 -25.14 -1.84 1.82
C ALA A 81 -25.86 -0.63 2.46
N ARG A 82 -25.90 -0.54 3.80
CA ARG A 82 -26.43 0.63 4.53
C ARG A 82 -25.50 1.84 4.51
N ILE A 83 -24.22 1.63 4.17
CA ILE A 83 -23.28 2.74 3.98
C ILE A 83 -23.56 3.26 2.57
N GLU A 84 -24.35 4.32 2.46
CA GLU A 84 -24.72 4.94 1.19
C GLU A 84 -23.48 5.41 0.42
N ARG A 85 -23.44 5.12 -0.89
CA ARG A 85 -22.31 5.43 -1.77
C ARG A 85 -22.80 5.89 -3.13
N HIS A 86 -22.12 6.88 -3.68
CA HIS A 86 -22.33 7.30 -5.05
C HIS A 86 -21.17 6.84 -5.93
N PRO A 87 -21.43 6.16 -7.06
CA PRO A 87 -20.41 5.91 -8.06
C PRO A 87 -19.76 7.22 -8.53
N ILE A 88 -18.43 7.24 -8.59
CA ILE A 88 -17.69 8.34 -9.23
C ILE A 88 -17.71 8.14 -10.75
N ALA A 89 -18.10 9.16 -11.50
CA ALA A 89 -17.89 9.20 -12.95
C ALA A 89 -16.38 9.14 -13.26
N PRO A 90 -15.93 8.48 -14.36
CA PRO A 90 -14.52 8.42 -14.74
C PRO A 90 -13.90 9.82 -14.74
N PRO A 91 -13.02 10.12 -13.79
CA PRO A 91 -12.55 11.48 -13.61
C PRO A 91 -11.36 11.81 -14.53
N ALA A 92 -10.99 13.09 -14.61
CA ALA A 92 -9.92 13.55 -15.49
C ALA A 92 -8.54 12.98 -15.06
N PRO A 93 -7.56 12.83 -15.98
CA PRO A 93 -6.24 12.32 -15.62
C PRO A 93 -5.60 13.13 -14.51
N LYS A 94 -5.35 12.47 -13.38
CA LYS A 94 -4.66 13.08 -12.24
C LYS A 94 -3.23 13.45 -12.61
N ARG A 95 -2.92 14.74 -12.50
CA ARG A 95 -1.56 15.27 -12.65
C ARG A 95 -0.82 15.10 -11.33
N TYR A 96 0.20 14.25 -11.33
CA TYR A 96 1.09 14.11 -10.19
C TYR A 96 2.14 15.22 -10.26
N LEU A 97 2.08 16.14 -9.30
CA LEU A 97 2.97 17.30 -9.22
C LEU A 97 3.62 17.37 -7.83
N GLY A 98 4.83 17.90 -7.74
CA GLY A 98 5.55 18.03 -6.48
C GLY A 98 5.72 16.71 -5.76
N PHE A 99 5.37 16.68 -4.46
CA PHE A 99 5.43 15.49 -3.62
C PHE A 99 4.52 14.34 -4.09
N ASP A 100 3.45 14.64 -4.82
CA ASP A 100 2.55 13.60 -5.36
C ASP A 100 3.29 12.67 -6.34
N ARG A 101 4.39 13.11 -6.97
CA ARG A 101 5.22 12.26 -7.83
C ARG A 101 5.88 11.09 -7.07
N VAL A 102 6.13 11.27 -5.77
CA VAL A 102 6.57 10.16 -4.90
C VAL A 102 5.43 9.15 -4.75
N ALA A 103 4.19 9.61 -4.48
CA ALA A 103 3.02 8.75 -4.39
C ALA A 103 2.75 7.99 -5.70
N GLN A 104 2.99 8.60 -6.86
CA GLN A 104 2.92 7.92 -8.16
C GLN A 104 3.91 6.75 -8.22
N SER A 105 5.16 6.98 -7.80
CA SER A 105 6.22 5.98 -7.81
C SER A 105 5.90 4.82 -6.86
N LEU A 106 5.45 5.15 -5.64
CA LEU A 106 4.99 4.17 -4.65
C LEU A 106 3.84 3.30 -5.16
N ARG A 107 2.90 3.89 -5.91
CA ARG A 107 1.83 3.13 -6.53
C ARG A 107 2.33 2.15 -7.58
N HIS A 108 3.25 2.57 -8.46
CA HIS A 108 3.81 1.65 -9.44
C HIS A 108 4.41 0.43 -8.73
N VAL A 109 5.14 0.62 -7.61
CA VAL A 109 5.66 -0.47 -6.77
C VAL A 109 4.54 -1.35 -6.22
N ALA A 110 3.50 -0.76 -5.64
CA ALA A 110 2.37 -1.50 -5.08
C ALA A 110 1.66 -2.38 -6.13
N ILE A 111 1.44 -1.82 -7.33
CA ILE A 111 0.83 -2.52 -8.46
C ILE A 111 1.71 -3.67 -8.93
N ALA A 112 3.01 -3.44 -9.06
CA ALA A 112 3.97 -4.44 -9.51
C ALA A 112 4.03 -5.62 -8.54
N VAL A 113 4.17 -5.35 -7.23
CA VAL A 113 4.17 -6.40 -6.20
C VAL A 113 2.86 -7.18 -6.20
N ASN A 114 1.72 -6.48 -6.21
CA ASN A 114 0.41 -7.12 -6.19
C ASN A 114 0.16 -7.98 -7.44
N MET A 115 0.49 -7.49 -8.62
CA MET A 115 0.35 -8.24 -9.87
C MET A 115 1.24 -9.48 -9.85
N THR A 116 2.51 -9.35 -9.51
CA THR A 116 3.44 -10.49 -9.51
C THR A 116 3.04 -11.54 -8.49
N MET A 117 2.55 -11.13 -7.31
CA MET A 117 1.97 -12.05 -6.33
C MET A 117 0.86 -12.92 -6.92
N ARG A 118 -0.04 -12.33 -7.72
CA ARG A 118 -1.14 -13.04 -8.40
C ARG A 118 -0.65 -13.91 -9.55
N GLU A 119 0.10 -13.32 -10.47
CA GLU A 119 0.44 -13.92 -11.77
C GLU A 119 1.62 -14.89 -11.72
N ARG A 120 2.45 -14.84 -10.67
CA ARG A 120 3.66 -15.68 -10.54
C ARG A 120 3.71 -16.48 -9.27
N LEU A 121 3.26 -15.90 -8.16
CA LEU A 121 3.32 -16.57 -6.86
C LEU A 121 2.00 -17.27 -6.52
N HIS A 122 0.96 -17.10 -7.35
CA HIS A 122 -0.37 -17.70 -7.21
C HIS A 122 -1.00 -17.45 -5.84
N VAL A 123 -0.76 -16.26 -5.28
CA VAL A 123 -1.40 -15.77 -4.05
C VAL A 123 -2.23 -14.52 -4.38
N ASP A 124 -3.30 -14.30 -3.63
CA ASP A 124 -4.23 -13.19 -3.90
C ASP A 124 -4.18 -12.14 -2.78
N PRO A 125 -3.18 -11.24 -2.78
CA PRO A 125 -3.22 -10.07 -1.92
C PRO A 125 -4.35 -9.15 -2.37
N LEU A 126 -5.27 -8.84 -1.46
CA LEU A 126 -6.29 -7.83 -1.73
C LEU A 126 -5.60 -6.47 -1.86
N GLU A 127 -4.78 -6.08 -0.90
CA GLU A 127 -4.20 -4.74 -0.82
C GLU A 127 -2.67 -4.80 -0.68
N VAL A 128 -1.99 -3.88 -1.35
CA VAL A 128 -0.57 -3.58 -1.13
C VAL A 128 -0.43 -2.08 -0.98
N GLN A 129 0.20 -1.64 0.10
CA GLN A 129 0.48 -0.24 0.41
C GLN A 129 1.96 -0.03 0.60
N VAL A 130 2.46 1.12 0.16
CA VAL A 130 3.86 1.48 0.21
C VAL A 130 4.01 2.91 0.73
N SER A 131 5.05 3.12 1.53
CA SER A 131 5.50 4.42 2.00
C SER A 131 7.02 4.52 1.90
N VAL A 132 7.56 5.73 1.83
CA VAL A 132 9.01 5.96 1.84
C VAL A 132 9.34 7.18 2.69
N PHE A 133 10.19 7.00 3.70
CA PHE A 133 10.69 8.07 4.57
C PHE A 133 11.91 7.56 5.36
N GLY A 134 12.73 8.47 5.89
CA GLY A 134 13.85 8.11 6.76
C GLY A 134 14.87 7.16 6.12
N GLY A 135 15.07 7.24 4.81
CA GLY A 135 15.96 6.35 4.08
C GLY A 135 15.46 4.92 3.85
N ARG A 136 14.19 4.61 4.18
CA ARG A 136 13.60 3.27 4.06
C ARG A 136 12.33 3.28 3.22
N MET A 137 12.09 2.20 2.48
CA MET A 137 10.81 1.90 1.83
C MET A 137 10.03 0.93 2.71
N HIS A 138 8.84 1.32 3.13
CA HIS A 138 7.93 0.56 3.97
C HIS A 138 6.83 -0.02 3.09
N ILE A 139 6.60 -1.33 3.15
CA ILE A 139 5.58 -1.99 2.33
C ILE A 139 4.80 -2.98 3.16
N ALA A 140 3.49 -3.03 2.95
CA ALA A 140 2.60 -3.96 3.60
C ALA A 140 1.65 -4.56 2.59
N SER A 141 1.20 -5.79 2.87
CA SER A 141 0.06 -6.38 2.20
C SER A 141 -0.83 -7.03 3.24
N ASN A 142 -2.15 -6.88 3.09
CA ASN A 142 -3.13 -7.38 4.05
C ASN A 142 -3.11 -8.91 4.20
N PHE A 143 -2.57 -9.62 3.19
CA PHE A 143 -2.23 -11.04 3.24
C PHE A 143 -0.89 -11.29 2.56
N HIS A 144 -0.25 -12.42 2.86
CA HIS A 144 0.96 -12.88 2.15
C HIS A 144 2.16 -11.91 2.18
N ALA A 145 2.33 -11.12 3.26
CA ALA A 145 3.43 -10.16 3.39
C ALA A 145 4.83 -10.79 3.16
N GLY A 146 5.04 -12.04 3.59
CA GLY A 146 6.29 -12.78 3.36
C GLY A 146 6.65 -13.01 1.88
N ARG A 147 5.71 -12.82 0.94
CA ARG A 147 5.94 -12.92 -0.50
C ARG A 147 6.36 -11.59 -1.14
N ILE A 148 6.36 -10.48 -0.41
CA ILE A 148 6.59 -9.14 -0.97
C ILE A 148 7.97 -9.02 -1.63
N ARG A 149 9.03 -9.48 -0.97
CA ARG A 149 10.40 -9.38 -1.47
C ARG A 149 10.58 -10.13 -2.78
N GLU A 150 10.13 -11.38 -2.81
CA GLU A 150 10.16 -12.23 -4.01
C GLU A 150 9.32 -11.62 -5.14
N ALA A 151 8.11 -11.14 -4.83
CA ALA A 151 7.24 -10.50 -5.83
C ALA A 151 7.86 -9.23 -6.40
N LEU A 152 8.52 -8.40 -5.57
CA LEU A 152 9.22 -7.21 -6.04
C LEU A 152 10.42 -7.57 -6.92
N HIS A 153 11.21 -8.57 -6.53
CA HIS A 153 12.34 -9.04 -7.34
C HIS A 153 11.86 -9.51 -8.71
N LEU A 154 10.91 -10.44 -8.74
CA LEU A 154 10.35 -10.99 -9.97
C LEU A 154 9.69 -9.92 -10.83
N ALA A 155 8.98 -8.95 -10.24
CA ALA A 155 8.41 -7.83 -10.99
C ALA A 155 9.46 -7.04 -11.77
N LEU A 156 10.69 -6.99 -11.27
CA LEU A 156 11.78 -6.23 -11.88
C LEU A 156 12.67 -7.06 -12.81
N THR A 157 12.66 -8.39 -12.68
CA THR A 157 13.58 -9.28 -13.40
C THR A 157 12.89 -10.22 -14.40
N ASP A 158 11.65 -10.64 -14.16
CA ASP A 158 10.95 -11.60 -15.01
C ASP A 158 10.33 -10.92 -16.25
N ASP A 159 10.98 -11.04 -17.42
CA ASP A 159 10.48 -10.52 -18.71
C ASP A 159 9.13 -11.12 -19.12
N THR A 160 8.81 -12.33 -18.67
CA THR A 160 7.58 -13.00 -19.08
C THR A 160 6.33 -12.34 -18.49
N LEU A 161 6.46 -11.57 -17.40
CA LEU A 161 5.36 -10.75 -16.86
C LEU A 161 4.86 -9.68 -17.83
N MET A 162 5.69 -9.32 -18.81
CA MET A 162 5.38 -8.34 -19.85
C MET A 162 4.84 -9.00 -21.13
N SER A 163 5.00 -10.32 -21.26
CA SER A 163 4.55 -11.08 -22.44
C SER A 163 3.06 -11.42 -22.34
N GLY A 164 2.32 -11.28 -23.45
CA GLY A 164 0.90 -11.63 -23.51
C GLY A 164 -0.08 -10.56 -22.98
N ALA A 165 0.41 -9.37 -22.61
CA ALA A 165 -0.46 -8.27 -22.20
C ALA A 165 -1.42 -7.88 -23.34
N PRO A 166 -2.74 -7.80 -23.09
CA PRO A 166 -3.68 -7.41 -24.12
C PRO A 166 -3.38 -5.99 -24.63
N ARG A 167 -3.57 -5.78 -25.94
CA ARG A 167 -3.51 -4.44 -26.54
C ARG A 167 -4.46 -3.52 -25.78
N ARG A 168 -4.02 -2.28 -25.54
CA ARG A 168 -4.79 -1.26 -24.81
C ARG A 168 -6.20 -1.14 -25.42
N PRO A 169 -7.26 -1.50 -24.69
CA PRO A 169 -8.62 -1.23 -25.14
C PRO A 169 -8.89 0.28 -25.17
N ALA A 170 -9.90 0.71 -25.93
CA ALA A 170 -10.33 2.10 -25.94
C ALA A 170 -10.73 2.55 -24.51
N PRO A 171 -10.40 3.79 -24.09
CA PRO A 171 -10.85 4.33 -22.81
C PRO A 171 -12.39 4.24 -22.69
N GLY A 172 -12.90 3.82 -21.53
CA GLY A 172 -14.34 3.69 -21.29
C GLY A 172 -15.00 2.43 -21.86
N ASP A 173 -14.26 1.50 -22.48
CA ASP A 173 -14.81 0.23 -22.92
C ASP A 173 -14.99 -0.75 -21.73
N VAL A 174 -16.13 -0.62 -21.05
CA VAL A 174 -16.50 -1.42 -19.87
C VAL A 174 -16.52 -2.92 -20.19
N ARG A 175 -16.75 -3.32 -21.44
CA ARG A 175 -16.77 -4.75 -21.85
C ARG A 175 -15.38 -5.40 -21.80
N ASN A 176 -14.32 -4.59 -21.81
CA ASN A 176 -12.93 -5.04 -21.80
C ASN A 176 -12.15 -4.53 -20.57
N TRP A 177 -12.86 -4.33 -19.45
CA TRP A 177 -12.28 -3.78 -18.21
C TRP A 177 -11.06 -4.57 -17.70
N ASP A 178 -11.13 -5.90 -17.70
CA ASP A 178 -10.04 -6.75 -17.23
C ASP A 178 -8.79 -6.62 -18.11
N ALA A 179 -8.96 -6.55 -19.43
CA ALA A 179 -7.87 -6.33 -20.37
C ALA A 179 -7.25 -4.95 -20.20
N MET A 180 -8.08 -3.93 -19.97
CA MET A 180 -7.64 -2.57 -19.71
C MET A 180 -6.83 -2.49 -18.40
N VAL A 181 -7.30 -3.14 -17.33
CA VAL A 181 -6.59 -3.22 -16.05
C VAL A 181 -5.27 -3.98 -16.20
N ALA A 182 -5.27 -5.14 -16.87
CA ALA A 182 -4.05 -5.93 -17.11
C ALA A 182 -3.00 -5.13 -17.89
N SER A 183 -3.41 -4.48 -19.00
CA SER A 183 -2.55 -3.63 -19.81
C SER A 183 -1.92 -2.48 -19.00
N ARG A 184 -2.68 -1.88 -18.06
CA ARG A 184 -2.16 -0.83 -17.17
C ARG A 184 -1.10 -1.35 -16.22
N ARG A 185 -1.36 -2.48 -15.55
CA ARG A 185 -0.42 -3.05 -14.59
C ARG A 185 0.91 -3.39 -15.25
N VAL A 186 0.85 -3.97 -16.45
CA VAL A 186 2.03 -4.26 -17.27
C VAL A 186 2.80 -2.97 -17.58
N ARG A 187 2.13 -1.89 -18.01
CA ARG A 187 2.80 -0.60 -18.26
C ARG A 187 3.45 -0.01 -17.01
N ASP A 188 2.82 -0.14 -15.85
CA ASP A 188 3.40 0.36 -14.59
C ASP A 188 4.64 -0.43 -14.17
N ILE A 189 4.64 -1.76 -14.39
CA ILE A 189 5.84 -2.60 -14.24
C ILE A 189 6.92 -2.17 -15.24
N ALA A 190 6.57 -1.93 -16.50
CA ALA A 190 7.51 -1.44 -17.52
C ALA A 190 8.17 -0.11 -17.11
N LYS A 191 7.39 0.81 -16.53
CA LYS A 191 7.92 2.08 -16.01
C LYS A 191 8.95 1.83 -14.90
N LEU A 192 8.66 0.96 -13.93
CA LEU A 192 9.64 0.64 -12.89
C LEU A 192 10.94 0.08 -13.48
N ARG A 193 10.84 -0.90 -14.39
CA ARG A 193 12.00 -1.57 -14.98
C ARG A 193 12.83 -0.65 -15.86
N HIS A 194 12.22 -0.11 -16.91
CA HIS A 194 12.95 0.61 -17.94
C HIS A 194 13.22 2.07 -17.56
N ARG A 195 12.32 2.68 -16.79
CA ARG A 195 12.43 4.12 -16.46
C ARG A 195 13.11 4.36 -15.11
N TYR A 196 12.91 3.52 -14.09
CA TYR A 196 13.47 3.75 -12.75
C TYR A 196 14.71 2.91 -12.44
N VAL A 197 14.74 1.63 -12.82
CA VAL A 197 15.90 0.76 -12.59
C VAL A 197 17.00 1.01 -13.63
N GLN A 198 16.64 0.95 -14.92
CA GLN A 198 17.59 1.00 -16.04
C GLN A 198 17.83 2.41 -16.61
N GLY A 199 16.95 3.38 -16.31
CA GLY A 199 16.94 4.69 -16.96
C GLY A 199 17.16 5.89 -16.02
N HIS A 200 17.25 7.08 -16.62
CA HIS A 200 17.37 8.38 -15.93
C HIS A 200 16.01 9.03 -15.62
N ALA A 201 14.90 8.32 -15.83
CA ALA A 201 13.58 8.95 -15.72
C ALA A 201 13.24 9.29 -14.27
N LEU A 202 13.71 8.51 -13.29
CA LEU A 202 13.49 8.82 -11.88
C LEU A 202 14.20 10.13 -11.49
N ASP A 203 15.38 10.40 -12.06
CA ASP A 203 16.10 11.66 -11.86
C ASP A 203 15.35 12.83 -12.52
N ARG A 204 14.81 12.65 -13.73
CA ARG A 204 13.95 13.67 -14.37
C ARG A 204 12.68 13.96 -13.56
N VAL A 205 12.03 12.91 -13.03
CA VAL A 205 10.85 13.05 -12.17
C VAL A 205 11.23 13.77 -10.87
N ARG A 206 12.40 13.47 -10.28
CA ARG A 206 12.94 14.19 -9.12
C ARG A 206 13.13 15.67 -9.43
N THR A 207 13.79 16.03 -10.53
CA THR A 207 13.99 17.44 -10.91
C THR A 207 12.66 18.17 -11.08
N ALA A 208 11.73 17.61 -11.86
CA ALA A 208 10.41 18.21 -12.04
C ALA A 208 9.65 18.35 -10.71
N ALA A 209 9.71 17.33 -9.84
CA ALA A 209 9.09 17.38 -8.52
C ALA A 209 9.67 18.50 -7.65
N ARG A 210 10.99 18.73 -7.72
CA ARG A 210 11.66 19.81 -6.99
C ARG A 210 11.21 21.18 -7.49
N ASP A 211 11.22 21.38 -8.80
CA ASP A 211 10.84 22.66 -9.41
C ASP A 211 9.39 23.02 -9.07
N GLU A 212 8.49 22.04 -9.15
CA GLU A 212 7.09 22.19 -8.78
C GLU A 212 6.91 22.47 -7.28
N ALA A 213 7.62 21.74 -6.41
CA ALA A 213 7.56 21.94 -4.97
C ALA A 213 8.13 23.32 -4.57
N MET A 214 9.18 23.80 -5.24
CA MET A 214 9.71 25.16 -5.07
C MET A 214 8.72 26.22 -5.49
N ALA A 215 7.91 25.95 -6.52
CA ALA A 215 6.79 26.80 -6.93
C ALA A 215 5.54 26.67 -6.03
N GLY A 216 5.60 25.88 -4.94
CA GLY A 216 4.48 25.66 -4.02
C GLY A 216 3.42 24.69 -4.54
N VAL A 217 3.69 23.96 -5.63
CA VAL A 217 2.75 23.01 -6.24
C VAL A 217 2.98 21.61 -5.71
N GLY A 218 1.90 20.92 -5.34
CA GLY A 218 1.95 19.53 -4.89
C GLY A 218 2.69 19.34 -3.57
N VAL A 219 2.69 20.36 -2.71
CA VAL A 219 3.32 20.31 -1.38
C VAL A 219 2.39 19.67 -0.33
N PRO A 220 2.90 18.99 0.71
CA PRO A 220 2.06 18.44 1.77
C PRO A 220 1.26 19.55 2.50
N ALA A 221 0.08 19.20 3.01
CA ALA A 221 -0.86 20.15 3.64
C ALA A 221 -0.33 20.75 4.98
N HIS A 222 -1.04 21.76 5.51
CA HIS A 222 -0.67 22.60 6.67
C HIS A 222 0.16 21.91 7.79
N GLY A 223 1.17 22.64 8.27
CA GLY A 223 2.19 22.12 9.20
C GLY A 223 3.46 21.63 8.50
N SER A 224 3.57 21.77 7.19
CA SER A 224 4.73 21.29 6.43
C SER A 224 6.05 21.93 6.85
N PRO A 225 7.17 21.17 6.75
CA PRO A 225 8.52 21.70 6.87
C PRO A 225 8.75 22.90 5.94
N SER A 226 9.72 23.74 6.26
CA SER A 226 10.14 24.82 5.36
C SER A 226 10.51 24.28 3.96
N GLY A 227 10.50 25.14 2.95
CA GLY A 227 10.73 24.74 1.56
C GLY A 227 12.01 23.91 1.37
N GLN A 228 13.11 24.26 2.05
CA GLN A 228 14.37 23.51 1.96
C GLN A 228 14.31 22.14 2.65
N GLU A 229 13.70 22.06 3.83
CA GLU A 229 13.54 20.80 4.56
C GLU A 229 12.65 19.82 3.78
N MET A 230 11.58 20.34 3.18
CA MET A 230 10.70 19.58 2.30
C MET A 230 11.47 19.03 1.08
N LEU A 231 12.30 19.85 0.43
CA LEU A 231 13.10 19.40 -0.72
C LEU A 231 14.12 18.31 -0.34
N ARG A 232 14.71 18.37 0.86
CA ARG A 232 15.59 17.30 1.36
C ARG A 232 14.84 15.98 1.56
N GLN A 233 13.62 16.05 2.09
CA GLN A 233 12.76 14.87 2.25
C GLN A 233 12.33 14.28 0.89
N LEU A 234 12.00 15.14 -0.08
CA LEU A 234 11.67 14.75 -1.45
C LEU A 234 12.84 14.00 -2.11
N ASP A 235 14.04 14.56 -1.99
CA ASP A 235 15.27 13.98 -2.51
C ASP A 235 15.56 12.61 -1.89
N ASP A 236 15.47 12.50 -0.56
CA ASP A 236 15.70 11.22 0.13
C ASP A 236 14.67 10.16 -0.25
N ALA A 237 13.41 10.55 -0.50
CA ALA A 237 12.38 9.64 -0.98
C ALA A 237 12.76 9.05 -2.35
N PHE A 238 13.16 9.88 -3.31
CA PHE A 238 13.60 9.42 -4.63
C PHE A 238 14.90 8.60 -4.57
N ASP A 239 15.87 9.03 -3.76
CA ASP A 239 17.13 8.31 -3.58
C ASP A 239 16.91 6.94 -2.94
N THR A 240 15.97 6.85 -2.00
CA THR A 240 15.59 5.58 -1.37
C THR A 240 14.86 4.67 -2.34
N LEU A 241 13.89 5.18 -3.10
CA LEU A 241 13.23 4.42 -4.16
C LEU A 241 14.26 3.86 -5.15
N ARG A 242 15.20 4.68 -5.60
CA ARG A 242 16.27 4.27 -6.51
C ARG A 242 17.13 3.15 -5.92
N ARG A 243 17.60 3.31 -4.67
CA ARG A 243 18.44 2.29 -4.01
C ARG A 243 17.69 0.96 -3.87
N VAL A 244 16.46 1.00 -3.36
CA VAL A 244 15.66 -0.21 -3.11
C VAL A 244 15.30 -0.93 -4.41
N LEU A 245 14.89 -0.20 -5.45
CA LEU A 245 14.54 -0.80 -6.75
C LEU A 245 15.76 -1.40 -7.46
N ARG A 246 16.94 -0.76 -7.37
CA ARG A 246 18.18 -1.31 -7.94
C ARG A 246 18.66 -2.55 -7.20
N ASP A 247 18.62 -2.52 -5.87
CA ASP A 247 18.94 -3.69 -5.04
C ASP A 247 17.99 -4.85 -5.34
N ALA A 248 16.68 -4.59 -5.36
CA ALA A 248 15.66 -5.59 -5.70
C ALA A 248 15.81 -6.18 -7.10
N ALA A 249 16.29 -5.41 -8.08
CA ALA A 249 16.55 -5.88 -9.45
C ALA A 249 17.90 -6.59 -9.62
N SER A 250 18.76 -6.59 -8.61
CA SER A 250 20.08 -7.23 -8.70
C SER A 250 19.98 -8.76 -8.69
N ALA A 251 21.04 -9.43 -9.13
CA ALA A 251 21.12 -10.90 -9.13
C ALA A 251 21.14 -11.51 -7.70
N SER A 252 21.40 -10.70 -6.68
CA SER A 252 21.48 -11.13 -5.27
C SER A 252 20.98 -10.01 -4.36
N PRO A 253 19.66 -9.76 -4.36
CA PRO A 253 19.06 -8.63 -3.63
C PRO A 253 19.23 -8.81 -2.12
N THR A 254 19.61 -7.73 -1.45
CA THR A 254 19.80 -7.73 0.02
C THR A 254 18.56 -7.23 0.77
N PHE A 255 17.71 -6.45 0.10
CA PHE A 255 16.54 -5.78 0.63
C PHE A 255 16.82 -4.92 1.88
N ARG A 256 18.04 -4.38 2.00
CA ARG A 256 18.50 -3.68 3.21
C ARG A 256 17.63 -2.48 3.59
N ASP A 257 17.21 -1.70 2.61
CA ASP A 257 16.40 -0.49 2.81
C ASP A 257 14.89 -0.76 2.67
N LEU A 258 14.47 -2.03 2.55
CA LEU A 258 13.06 -2.44 2.43
C LEU A 258 12.54 -3.07 3.73
N VAL A 259 11.56 -2.41 4.34
CA VAL A 259 10.86 -2.88 5.54
C VAL A 259 9.50 -3.43 5.15
N VAL A 260 9.33 -4.73 5.35
CA VAL A 260 8.06 -5.43 5.13
C VAL A 260 7.27 -5.45 6.44
N HIS A 261 6.02 -5.01 6.40
CA HIS A 261 5.12 -5.01 7.56
C HIS A 261 4.07 -6.11 7.41
N THR A 262 3.88 -6.86 8.48
CA THR A 262 2.98 -8.02 8.49
C THR A 262 1.73 -7.70 9.31
N PRO A 263 0.53 -7.78 8.73
CA PRO A 263 -0.69 -7.21 9.32
C PRO A 263 -1.16 -7.73 10.67
N MET A 264 -0.92 -9.00 10.94
CA MET A 264 -1.58 -9.72 12.03
C MET A 264 -0.59 -10.40 12.97
N ARG A 265 0.71 -10.05 12.90
CA ARG A 265 1.72 -10.74 13.71
C ARG A 265 1.50 -10.53 15.21
N ASP A 266 1.27 -9.29 15.61
CA ASP A 266 1.17 -8.88 17.02
C ASP A 266 -0.26 -8.52 17.43
N VAL A 267 -1.24 -8.79 16.57
CA VAL A 267 -2.66 -8.57 16.83
C VAL A 267 -3.26 -9.86 17.39
N PRO A 268 -3.88 -9.84 18.59
CA PRO A 268 -4.59 -10.99 19.13
C PRO A 268 -5.63 -11.52 18.13
N LYS A 269 -5.43 -12.76 17.66
CA LYS A 269 -6.39 -13.43 16.77
C LYS A 269 -7.63 -13.83 17.53
N LEU A 270 -8.77 -13.74 16.87
CA LEU A 270 -10.02 -14.25 17.43
C LEU A 270 -10.01 -15.78 17.51
N ALA A 271 -10.53 -16.32 18.61
CA ALA A 271 -10.63 -17.76 18.83
C ALA A 271 -11.53 -18.45 17.79
N SER A 272 -12.53 -17.71 17.27
CA SER A 272 -13.43 -18.17 16.22
C SER A 272 -13.86 -16.99 15.35
N LEU A 273 -13.91 -17.20 14.03
CA LEU A 273 -14.46 -16.25 13.07
C LEU A 273 -15.88 -16.66 12.67
N PRO A 274 -16.75 -15.70 12.29
CA PRO A 274 -18.01 -16.03 11.64
C PRO A 274 -17.78 -16.92 10.41
N PRO A 275 -18.71 -17.84 10.07
CA PRO A 275 -18.55 -18.70 8.90
C PRO A 275 -18.30 -17.91 7.62
N GLY A 276 -17.24 -18.28 6.88
CA GLY A 276 -16.84 -17.62 5.64
C GLY A 276 -16.21 -16.24 5.81
N ALA A 277 -15.96 -15.79 7.04
CA ALA A 277 -15.30 -14.51 7.30
C ALA A 277 -13.77 -14.63 7.26
N THR A 278 -13.13 -13.58 6.76
CA THR A 278 -11.69 -13.36 6.90
C THR A 278 -11.40 -12.46 8.11
N GLU A 279 -10.16 -12.48 8.59
CA GLU A 279 -9.67 -11.58 9.65
C GLU A 279 -8.41 -10.88 9.16
N THR A 280 -8.36 -9.55 9.28
CA THR A 280 -7.22 -8.78 8.79
C THR A 280 -7.08 -7.42 9.46
N MET A 281 -5.86 -6.88 9.36
CA MET A 281 -5.57 -5.46 9.50
C MET A 281 -5.16 -4.97 8.10
N HIS A 282 -5.70 -3.85 7.64
CA HIS A 282 -5.41 -3.37 6.29
C HIS A 282 -3.98 -2.87 6.15
N ALA A 283 -3.44 -2.95 4.93
CA ALA A 283 -2.02 -2.71 4.66
C ALA A 283 -1.56 -1.30 5.13
N GLU A 284 -2.40 -0.28 4.99
CA GLU A 284 -2.18 1.07 5.51
C GLU A 284 -1.96 1.06 7.02
N GLN A 285 -2.89 0.43 7.73
CA GLN A 285 -2.92 0.36 9.19
C GLN A 285 -1.73 -0.41 9.75
N CYS A 286 -1.18 -1.37 8.99
CA CYS A 286 0.04 -2.09 9.34
C CYS A 286 1.25 -1.14 9.37
N ILE A 287 1.43 -0.36 8.30
CA ILE A 287 2.51 0.63 8.20
C ILE A 287 2.34 1.67 9.31
N GLN A 288 1.13 2.19 9.52
CA GLN A 288 0.86 3.21 10.52
C GLN A 288 1.11 2.68 11.95
N THR A 289 0.69 1.45 12.26
CA THR A 289 0.97 0.83 13.56
C THR A 289 2.47 0.70 13.79
N ALA A 290 3.23 0.26 12.79
CA ALA A 290 4.68 0.17 12.90
C ALA A 290 5.33 1.55 13.13
N ILE A 291 4.86 2.59 12.42
CA ILE A 291 5.32 3.97 12.66
C ILE A 291 4.99 4.40 14.10
N ALA A 292 3.79 4.13 14.60
CA ALA A 292 3.40 4.47 15.97
C ALA A 292 4.30 3.79 17.01
N THR A 293 4.55 2.49 16.86
CA THR A 293 5.41 1.70 17.76
C THR A 293 6.84 2.23 17.80
N HIS A 294 7.37 2.71 16.66
CA HIS A 294 8.74 3.17 16.54
C HIS A 294 8.87 4.69 16.38
N ALA A 295 7.83 5.45 16.74
CA ALA A 295 7.68 6.85 16.36
C ALA A 295 8.90 7.71 16.74
N GLN A 296 9.38 7.60 17.97
CA GLN A 296 10.54 8.37 18.45
C GLN A 296 11.85 7.92 17.80
N ALA A 297 12.04 6.62 17.59
CA ALA A 297 13.27 6.10 17.00
C ALA A 297 13.37 6.49 15.53
N TRP A 298 12.32 6.22 14.74
CA TRP A 298 12.30 6.50 13.31
C TRP A 298 12.28 7.99 13.00
N HIS A 299 11.63 8.81 13.84
CA HIS A 299 11.69 10.26 13.70
C HIS A 299 13.12 10.78 13.91
N ARG A 300 13.78 10.39 15.01
CA ARG A 300 15.18 10.77 15.29
C ARG A 300 16.13 10.31 14.18
N GLU A 301 15.97 9.08 13.69
CA GLU A 301 16.75 8.56 12.57
C GLU A 301 16.56 9.42 11.29
N ALA A 302 15.32 9.79 10.98
CA ALA A 302 15.00 10.58 9.80
C ALA A 302 15.55 12.01 9.89
N VAL A 303 15.34 12.72 11.00
CA VAL A 303 15.86 14.09 11.15
C VAL A 303 17.39 14.13 11.15
N ALA A 304 18.04 13.18 11.83
CA ALA A 304 19.50 13.07 11.84
C ALA A 304 20.07 12.78 10.45
N ARG A 305 19.44 11.84 9.72
CA ARG A 305 19.82 11.49 8.34
C ARG A 305 19.75 12.68 7.39
N LEU A 306 18.72 13.51 7.55
CA LEU A 306 18.43 14.63 6.65
C LEU A 306 19.07 15.96 7.11
N GLY A 307 19.73 15.96 8.27
CA GLY A 307 20.28 17.17 8.90
C GLY A 307 19.18 18.22 9.16
N LEU A 308 18.03 17.77 9.66
CA LEU A 308 16.87 18.61 10.00
C LEU A 308 16.86 18.92 11.51
N ALA A 309 16.09 19.92 11.90
CA ALA A 309 15.86 20.21 13.31
C ALA A 309 15.12 19.04 13.99
N SER A 310 15.32 18.90 15.30
CA SER A 310 14.78 17.78 16.08
C SER A 310 13.26 17.80 16.23
N ASP A 311 12.60 18.87 15.84
CA ASP A 311 11.15 19.09 15.83
C ASP A 311 10.57 19.18 14.41
N THR A 312 11.40 19.03 13.37
CA THR A 312 10.93 19.03 11.98
C THR A 312 9.99 17.85 11.73
N LEU A 313 8.84 18.14 11.12
CA LEU A 313 7.87 17.13 10.70
C LEU A 313 8.40 16.30 9.53
N ILE A 314 8.32 14.97 9.66
CA ILE A 314 8.66 14.03 8.59
C ILE A 314 7.40 13.71 7.78
N VAL A 315 7.44 14.03 6.50
CA VAL A 315 6.40 13.73 5.53
C VAL A 315 6.39 12.24 5.26
N VAL A 316 5.25 11.61 5.47
CA VAL A 316 5.02 10.18 5.22
C VAL A 316 4.14 10.05 3.99
N PRO A 317 4.70 10.00 2.77
CA PRO A 317 3.92 9.71 1.57
C PRO A 317 3.44 8.27 1.64
N MET A 318 2.16 8.02 1.37
CA MET A 318 1.60 6.67 1.36
C MET A 318 0.72 6.46 0.15
N ALA A 319 0.98 5.39 -0.61
CA ALA A 319 0.19 5.03 -1.78
C ALA A 319 0.21 3.52 -2.01
N GLY A 320 -0.88 3.02 -2.58
CA GLY A 320 -1.06 1.60 -2.86
C GLY A 320 -1.72 1.38 -4.20
N ARG A 321 -2.00 0.10 -4.48
CA ARG A 321 -2.83 -0.28 -5.63
C ARG A 321 -4.18 0.41 -5.55
N PHE A 322 -4.76 0.53 -4.36
CA PHE A 322 -6.06 1.14 -4.12
C PHE A 322 -5.97 2.41 -3.26
N VAL A 323 -7.02 3.23 -3.36
CA VAL A 323 -7.28 4.29 -2.38
C VAL A 323 -7.59 3.67 -1.00
N PRO A 324 -7.36 4.39 0.11
CA PRO A 324 -7.68 3.88 1.44
C PRO A 324 -9.15 3.48 1.52
N CYS A 325 -9.43 2.28 2.04
CA CYS A 325 -10.79 1.82 2.28
C CYS A 325 -11.51 2.72 3.32
N ALA A 326 -12.82 2.54 3.50
CA ALA A 326 -13.59 3.33 4.47
C ALA A 326 -13.00 3.27 5.89
N ALA A 327 -12.54 2.11 6.34
CA ALA A 327 -11.94 1.93 7.67
C ALA A 327 -10.62 2.71 7.80
N CYS A 328 -9.72 2.53 6.83
CA CYS A 328 -8.44 3.24 6.77
C CYS A 328 -8.65 4.76 6.71
N ALA A 329 -9.66 5.25 6.00
CA ALA A 329 -9.98 6.68 5.93
C ALA A 329 -10.41 7.26 7.29
N GLU A 330 -11.16 6.52 8.10
CA GLU A 330 -11.51 6.93 9.47
C GLU A 330 -10.28 6.97 10.39
N VAL A 331 -9.44 5.94 10.32
CA VAL A 331 -8.20 5.85 11.10
C VAL A 331 -7.23 6.99 10.72
N GLU A 332 -7.09 7.27 9.42
CA GLU A 332 -6.27 8.38 8.93
C GLU A 332 -6.81 9.75 9.33
N ALA A 333 -8.14 9.93 9.34
CA ALA A 333 -8.73 11.18 9.79
C ALA A 333 -8.47 11.39 11.28
N GLN A 334 -8.71 10.36 12.10
CA GLN A 334 -8.56 10.44 13.54
C GLN A 334 -7.10 10.54 13.99
N SER A 335 -6.17 9.90 13.28
CA SER A 335 -4.74 9.99 13.57
C SER A 335 -4.13 11.37 13.26
N ARG A 336 -4.85 12.25 12.55
CA ARG A 336 -4.41 13.62 12.25
C ARG A 336 -4.83 14.65 13.29
N THR A 337 -5.55 14.27 14.35
CA THR A 337 -6.05 15.20 15.37
C THR A 337 -5.72 14.74 16.78
N ASP A 338 -5.75 15.70 17.71
CA ASP A 338 -5.82 15.49 19.15
C ASP A 338 -4.82 14.46 19.70
N GLY A 339 -3.55 14.62 19.30
CA GLY A 339 -2.46 13.77 19.71
C GLY A 339 -2.33 12.44 18.96
N GLY A 340 -3.02 12.25 17.84
CA GLY A 340 -2.83 11.11 16.93
C GLY A 340 -1.49 11.12 16.20
N LEU A 341 -1.08 9.98 15.63
CA LEU A 341 0.25 9.76 15.04
C LEU A 341 0.69 10.85 14.04
N PHE A 342 -0.24 11.33 13.22
CA PHE A 342 -0.02 12.31 12.15
C PHE A 342 -0.59 13.68 12.49
N ASP A 343 -0.91 13.94 13.75
CA ASP A 343 -1.25 15.28 14.23
C ASP A 343 0.00 16.18 14.12
N PRO A 344 -0.05 17.28 13.35
CA PRO A 344 1.07 18.21 13.26
C PRO A 344 1.51 18.75 14.63
N ALA A 345 0.59 18.88 15.60
CA ALA A 345 0.92 19.32 16.96
C ALA A 345 1.80 18.33 17.73
N ASN A 346 1.96 17.10 17.24
CA ASN A 346 2.90 16.13 17.79
C ASN A 346 4.35 16.33 17.32
N GLY A 347 4.60 17.17 16.30
CA GLY A 347 5.94 17.55 15.86
C GLY A 347 6.79 16.39 15.34
N ARG A 348 6.18 15.31 14.83
CA ARG A 348 6.91 14.12 14.34
C ARG A 348 6.61 13.75 12.90
N PHE A 349 5.38 13.36 12.59
CA PHE A 349 5.03 12.85 11.27
C PHE A 349 3.80 13.57 10.71
N VAL A 350 3.76 13.73 9.39
CA VAL A 350 2.58 14.19 8.68
C VAL A 350 2.27 13.23 7.53
N LEU A 351 1.07 12.66 7.52
CA LEU A 351 0.63 11.76 6.45
C LEU A 351 0.33 12.54 5.18
N HIS A 352 0.96 12.15 4.08
CA HIS A 352 0.73 12.70 2.76
C HIS A 352 0.08 11.66 1.85
N ARG A 353 -1.14 11.96 1.40
CA ARG A 353 -1.89 11.20 0.40
C ARG A 353 -2.07 12.10 -0.82
N SER A 354 -1.80 11.56 -2.01
CA SER A 354 -2.04 12.30 -3.26
C SER A 354 -3.52 12.46 -3.61
N SER A 355 -4.41 11.83 -2.84
CA SER A 355 -5.86 11.82 -3.06
C SER A 355 -6.57 11.86 -1.72
N ARG A 356 -7.78 12.44 -1.72
CA ARG A 356 -8.71 12.44 -0.59
C ARG A 356 -9.84 11.42 -0.77
N ARG A 357 -9.78 10.61 -1.82
CA ARG A 357 -10.82 9.62 -2.10
C ARG A 357 -10.85 8.52 -1.05
N ILE A 358 -12.06 8.00 -0.86
CA ILE A 358 -12.34 6.92 0.06
C ILE A 358 -12.79 5.72 -0.76
N GLY A 359 -12.23 4.55 -0.44
CA GLY A 359 -12.58 3.26 -1.01
C GLY A 359 -13.78 2.63 -0.32
N LYS A 360 -14.10 1.39 -0.71
CA LYS A 360 -15.22 0.66 -0.12
C LYS A 360 -15.00 0.32 1.35
N ALA A 361 -16.09 0.05 2.07
CA ALA A 361 -16.05 -0.81 3.26
C ALA A 361 -16.21 -2.27 2.83
N PHE A 362 -15.47 -3.17 3.47
CA PHE A 362 -15.49 -4.61 3.21
C PHE A 362 -16.59 -5.31 4.01
N ALA A 363 -17.23 -6.29 3.37
CA ALA A 363 -18.21 -7.18 3.97
C ALA A 363 -17.57 -8.54 4.25
N ASN A 364 -18.11 -9.26 5.23
CA ASN A 364 -17.69 -10.60 5.64
C ASN A 364 -16.20 -10.65 6.04
N GLU A 365 -15.72 -9.57 6.66
CA GLU A 365 -14.34 -9.41 7.08
C GLU A 365 -14.32 -8.80 8.49
N VAL A 366 -13.63 -9.46 9.41
CA VAL A 366 -13.27 -8.92 10.71
C VAL A 366 -12.12 -7.95 10.51
N GLN A 367 -12.41 -6.66 10.73
CA GLN A 367 -11.48 -5.56 10.49
C GLN A 367 -10.94 -5.04 11.81
N HIS A 368 -9.63 -5.18 12.02
CA HIS A 368 -8.92 -4.61 13.16
C HIS A 368 -8.60 -3.13 12.95
N ILE A 369 -8.68 -2.35 14.03
CA ILE A 369 -8.35 -0.92 14.05
C ILE A 369 -6.97 -0.71 14.69
N ALA A 370 -6.09 0.02 14.01
CA ALA A 370 -4.75 0.40 14.46
C ALA A 370 -4.79 1.42 15.61
N GLN A 371 -5.09 0.96 16.83
CA GLN A 371 -5.26 1.80 18.01
C GLN A 371 -4.06 2.70 18.29
N ALA A 372 -2.84 2.17 18.17
CA ALA A 372 -1.59 2.88 18.48
C ALA A 372 -1.42 4.19 17.68
N THR A 373 -2.17 4.35 16.59
CA THR A 373 -2.12 5.53 15.71
C THR A 373 -3.03 6.67 16.18
N LEU A 374 -3.99 6.39 17.08
CA LEU A 374 -5.15 7.26 17.30
C LEU A 374 -4.97 8.28 18.41
N ALA A 375 -4.08 8.03 19.38
CA ALA A 375 -3.81 8.95 20.49
C ALA A 375 -2.49 8.60 21.19
N LYS A 376 -1.97 9.56 21.98
CA LYS A 376 -0.76 9.37 22.81
C LYS A 376 -0.94 8.33 23.92
N THR A 377 -2.12 8.26 24.53
CA THR A 377 -2.37 7.36 25.66
C THR A 377 -3.15 6.13 25.20
N PRO A 378 -2.79 4.91 25.66
CA PRO A 378 -3.47 3.69 25.27
C PRO A 378 -4.97 3.69 25.54
N ALA A 379 -5.41 4.27 26.66
CA ALA A 379 -6.83 4.35 27.02
C ALA A 379 -7.64 5.19 26.03
N LEU A 380 -7.14 6.38 25.66
CA LEU A 380 -7.80 7.24 24.69
C LEU A 380 -7.77 6.64 23.28
N ALA A 381 -6.65 6.01 22.91
CA ALA A 381 -6.51 5.28 21.65
C ALA A 381 -7.54 4.14 21.54
N ALA A 382 -7.70 3.33 22.58
CA ALA A 382 -8.68 2.25 22.63
C ALA A 382 -10.12 2.77 22.55
N HIS A 383 -10.43 3.86 23.26
CA HIS A 383 -11.74 4.50 23.19
C HIS A 383 -12.05 5.02 21.78
N ARG A 384 -11.10 5.71 21.13
CA ARG A 384 -11.26 6.19 19.74
C ARG A 384 -11.44 5.05 18.75
N ALA A 385 -10.70 3.96 18.91
CA ALA A 385 -10.85 2.78 18.07
C ALA A 385 -12.24 2.15 18.23
N GLN A 386 -12.77 2.10 19.45
CA GLN A 386 -14.14 1.65 19.70
C GLN A 386 -15.16 2.57 19.02
N LEU A 387 -15.00 3.90 19.14
CA LEU A 387 -15.89 4.85 18.45
C LEU A 387 -15.85 4.71 16.93
N ILE A 388 -14.68 4.43 16.33
CA ILE A 388 -14.59 4.12 14.90
C ILE A 388 -15.40 2.85 14.59
N ALA A 389 -15.15 1.77 15.32
CA ALA A 389 -15.85 0.49 15.14
C ALA A 389 -17.37 0.61 15.29
N ASP A 390 -17.84 1.32 16.32
CA ASP A 390 -19.26 1.52 16.60
C ASP A 390 -19.94 2.28 15.48
N ARG A 391 -19.32 3.34 14.93
CA ARG A 391 -19.89 4.10 13.81
C ARG A 391 -20.17 3.23 12.59
N PHE A 392 -19.34 2.23 12.30
CA PHE A 392 -19.60 1.29 11.20
C PHE A 392 -20.85 0.42 11.41
N VAL A 393 -21.18 0.10 12.66
CA VAL A 393 -22.27 -0.81 13.02
C VAL A 393 -23.57 -0.07 13.30
N THR A 394 -23.50 0.99 14.10
CA THR A 394 -24.67 1.64 14.71
C THR A 394 -25.00 3.02 14.13
N ALA A 395 -24.03 3.69 13.49
CA ALA A 395 -24.21 5.03 12.96
C ALA A 395 -23.48 5.26 11.61
N PRO A 396 -23.72 4.43 10.58
CA PRO A 396 -23.00 4.49 9.31
C PRO A 396 -23.11 5.86 8.61
N GLN A 397 -24.19 6.61 8.85
CA GLN A 397 -24.40 7.98 8.37
C GLN A 397 -23.37 9.00 8.86
N THR A 398 -22.62 8.67 9.92
CA THR A 398 -21.56 9.53 10.47
C THR A 398 -20.18 9.23 9.91
N LEU A 399 -20.05 8.19 9.08
CA LEU A 399 -18.81 7.83 8.44
C LEU A 399 -18.49 8.85 7.34
N ARG A 400 -17.20 9.14 7.17
CA ARG A 400 -16.68 9.95 6.07
C ARG A 400 -16.99 9.35 4.71
N ALA A 401 -17.15 8.03 4.63
CA ALA A 401 -17.53 7.35 3.39
C ALA A 401 -19.01 7.55 3.01
N TYR A 402 -19.87 7.89 3.98
CA TYR A 402 -21.31 7.95 3.77
C TYR A 402 -21.69 9.11 2.86
N GLY A 403 -22.47 8.81 1.81
CA GLY A 403 -22.92 9.81 0.83
C GLY A 403 -21.78 10.45 0.05
N THR A 404 -20.54 9.95 0.20
CA THR A 404 -19.41 10.47 -0.58
C THR A 404 -19.27 9.71 -1.89
N PRO A 405 -18.68 10.35 -2.91
CA PRO A 405 -18.29 9.65 -4.11
C PRO A 405 -17.26 8.56 -3.75
N VAL A 406 -17.65 7.30 -3.85
CA VAL A 406 -16.80 6.14 -3.57
C VAL A 406 -16.38 5.52 -4.88
N VAL A 407 -15.10 5.17 -4.98
CA VAL A 407 -14.60 4.51 -6.18
C VAL A 407 -15.07 3.05 -6.15
N LEU A 408 -15.82 2.65 -7.19
CA LEU A 408 -16.27 1.27 -7.34
C LEU A 408 -15.07 0.32 -7.55
N ASP A 409 -15.33 -0.98 -7.38
CA ASP A 409 -14.35 -2.06 -7.25
C ASP A 409 -13.05 -1.89 -8.04
N TYR A 410 -11.93 -2.12 -7.35
CA TYR A 410 -10.59 -2.19 -7.93
C TYR A 410 -10.06 -0.92 -8.61
N SER A 411 -10.62 0.25 -8.31
CA SER A 411 -10.08 1.48 -8.86
C SER A 411 -8.74 1.83 -8.25
N LEU A 412 -7.76 1.99 -9.13
CA LEU A 412 -6.45 2.51 -8.80
C LEU A 412 -6.62 3.93 -8.24
N ASP A 413 -5.76 4.37 -7.31
CA ASP A 413 -5.69 5.79 -6.89
C ASP A 413 -5.23 6.75 -8.04
N THR A 414 -5.28 6.25 -9.28
CA THR A 414 -5.27 6.99 -10.53
C THR A 414 -6.70 7.25 -11.02
N GLU A 415 -7.05 8.51 -11.22
CA GLU A 415 -8.16 8.91 -12.10
C GLU A 415 -7.88 8.64 -13.58
N SER A 416 -6.67 8.21 -13.92
CA SER A 416 -6.29 8.03 -15.30
C SER A 416 -6.80 6.69 -15.82
N GLU A 417 -8.05 6.67 -16.24
CA GLU A 417 -8.44 5.74 -17.28
C GLU A 417 -7.67 5.97 -18.60
N SER A 418 -7.16 7.19 -18.73
CA SER A 418 -6.21 7.67 -19.71
C SER A 418 -4.99 8.21 -18.96
N SER A 419 -4.01 7.36 -18.66
CA SER A 419 -2.66 7.90 -18.50
C SER A 419 -2.32 8.48 -19.87
N GLY A 420 -2.39 9.80 -20.02
CA GLY A 420 -1.81 10.48 -21.17
C GLY A 420 -0.39 9.99 -21.30
N ASP A 421 -0.07 9.45 -22.46
CA ASP A 421 1.29 9.10 -22.79
C ASP A 421 2.01 10.45 -22.96
N ASP A 422 2.93 10.77 -22.06
CA ASP A 422 4.11 11.51 -22.48
C ASP A 422 4.94 10.50 -23.27
N SER A 423 4.58 10.34 -24.55
CA SER A 423 5.34 9.68 -25.61
C SER A 423 4.97 10.36 -26.92
#